data_AF-A0A7L8AGF7-F1
#
_entry.id   AF-A0A7L8AGF7-F1
#
_cell.length_a   1.000
_cell.length_b   1.000
_cell.length_c   1.000
_cell.angle_alpha   90.00
_cell.angle_beta   90.00
_cell.angle_gamma   90.00
#
_symmetry.space_group_name_H-M   'P 1'
#
loop_
_entity.id
_entity.type
_entity.pdbx_description
1 polymer ?
#
loop_
_entity_poly.entity_id
_entity_poly.type
_entity_poly.pdbx_seq_one_letter_code
_entity_poly.pdbx_strand_id
1 'polypeptide(L)' 'MEKQNISDLINKVKSNEQNKTTQKVLPIAEKKDDVQFSFYIEKSLLKKLKQKALNNDVSIKSIIINAIENSFKAN' A
#
# COMPACT_ATOMS: atom_id res chain seq x y z
N MET A 1 -11.19 53.22 -6.27
CA MET A 1 -11.90 52.48 -7.35
C MET A 1 -11.32 51.07 -7.60
N GLU A 2 -10.54 50.46 -6.69
CA GLU A 2 -9.83 49.19 -6.97
C GLU A 2 -10.44 47.93 -6.32
N LYS A 3 -11.27 48.08 -5.27
CA LYS A 3 -11.87 46.95 -4.53
C LYS A 3 -12.94 46.18 -5.30
N GLN A 4 -13.49 46.77 -6.36
CA GLN A 4 -14.57 46.15 -7.16
C GLN A 4 -14.05 45.00 -8.04
N ASN A 5 -12.81 45.09 -8.52
CA ASN A 5 -12.22 44.09 -9.43
C ASN A 5 -11.98 42.71 -8.79
N ILE A 6 -11.62 42.66 -7.50
CA ILE A 6 -11.34 41.38 -6.81
C ILE A 6 -12.63 40.61 -6.53
N SER A 7 -13.70 41.31 -6.17
CA SER A 7 -15.02 40.71 -5.94
C SER A 7 -15.55 40.04 -7.21
N ASP A 8 -15.37 40.69 -8.37
CA ASP A 8 -15.80 40.14 -9.66
C ASP A 8 -15.00 38.90 -10.06
N LEU A 9 -13.69 38.89 -9.78
CA LEU A 9 -12.84 37.71 -9.98
C LEU A 9 -13.28 36.53 -9.09
N ILE A 10 -13.57 36.78 -7.82
CA ILE A 10 -14.04 35.75 -6.88
C ILE A 10 -15.38 35.18 -7.33
N ASN A 11 -16.31 36.03 -7.78
CA ASN A 11 -17.62 35.60 -8.27
C ASN A 11 -17.51 34.77 -9.56
N LYS A 12 -16.54 35.07 -10.43
CA LYS A 12 -16.24 34.30 -11.65
C LYS A 12 -15.63 32.93 -11.35
N VAL A 13 -14.82 32.81 -10.29
CA VAL A 13 -14.27 31.51 -9.84
C VAL A 13 -15.36 30.64 -9.24
N LYS A 14 -16.20 31.21 -8.37
CA LYS A 14 -17.30 30.49 -7.71
C LYS A 14 -18.38 30.01 -8.68
N SER A 15 -18.66 30.78 -9.74
CA SER A 15 -19.61 30.38 -10.80
C SER A 15 -19.04 29.33 -11.76
N ASN A 16 -17.72 29.14 -11.76
CA ASN A 16 -17.04 28.10 -12.54
C ASN A 16 -16.79 26.81 -11.73
N GLU A 17 -17.38 26.69 -10.54
CA GLU A 17 -17.54 25.41 -9.83
C GLU A 17 -18.62 24.58 -10.54
N GLN A 18 -18.38 24.25 -11.81
CA GLN A 18 -19.08 23.16 -12.47
C GLN A 18 -18.86 21.94 -11.59
N ASN A 19 -19.94 21.35 -11.09
CA ASN A 19 -19.96 20.12 -10.31
C ASN A 19 -19.15 19.05 -11.07
N LYS A 20 -17.85 18.98 -10.82
CA LYS A 20 -17.00 17.93 -11.37
C LYS A 20 -17.50 16.67 -10.70
N THR A 21 -18.18 15.81 -11.47
CA THR A 21 -18.50 14.46 -11.05
C THR A 21 -17.18 13.76 -10.76
N THR A 22 -16.72 13.83 -9.52
CA THR A 22 -15.54 13.12 -9.07
C THR A 22 -15.90 11.64 -9.07
N GLN A 23 -15.41 10.90 -10.06
CA GLN A 23 -15.60 9.46 -10.11
C GLN A 23 -14.91 8.84 -8.88
N LYS A 24 -15.71 8.26 -7.98
CA LYS A 24 -15.17 7.49 -6.85
C LYS A 24 -14.59 6.19 -7.40
N VAL A 25 -13.27 6.16 -7.58
CA VAL A 25 -12.55 4.91 -7.84
C VAL A 25 -12.54 4.09 -6.55
N LEU A 26 -13.32 3.01 -6.52
CA LEU A 26 -13.32 2.06 -5.42
C LEU A 26 -12.32 0.93 -5.77
N PRO A 27 -11.44 0.54 -4.86
CA PRO A 27 -10.57 -0.62 -5.06
C PRO A 27 -11.42 -1.87 -5.29
N ILE A 28 -11.10 -2.63 -6.34
CA ILE A 28 -11.70 -3.94 -6.57
C ILE A 28 -11.15 -4.86 -5.47
N ALA A 29 -12.05 -5.47 -4.69
CA ALA A 29 -11.66 -6.46 -3.69
C ALA A 29 -11.15 -7.72 -4.39
N GLU A 30 -9.84 -7.83 -4.54
CA GLU A 30 -9.20 -9.07 -5.00
C GLU A 30 -9.40 -10.15 -3.92
N LYS A 31 -9.98 -11.29 -4.31
CA LYS A 31 -9.99 -12.48 -3.47
C LYS A 31 -8.55 -13.00 -3.37
N LYS A 32 -7.96 -12.90 -2.19
CA LYS A 32 -6.66 -13.49 -1.89
C LYS A 32 -6.92 -14.82 -1.19
N ASP A 33 -6.35 -15.90 -1.72
CA ASP A 33 -6.36 -17.22 -1.07
C ASP A 33 -5.39 -17.30 0.12
N ASP A 34 -4.66 -16.22 0.40
CA ASP A 34 -3.73 -16.10 1.52
C ASP A 34 -4.48 -15.89 2.85
N VAL A 35 -4.13 -16.67 3.87
CA VAL A 35 -4.59 -16.48 5.26
C VAL A 35 -3.49 -15.81 6.09
N GLN A 36 -3.87 -14.91 7.00
CA GLN A 36 -2.92 -14.27 7.93
C GLN A 36 -2.37 -15.30 8.92
N PHE A 37 -1.04 -15.34 9.03
CA PHE A 37 -0.31 -16.17 9.98
C PHE A 37 0.60 -15.30 10.85
N SER A 38 0.50 -15.44 12.17
CA SER A 38 1.24 -14.64 13.14
C SER A 38 1.84 -15.54 14.22
N PHE A 39 3.11 -15.32 14.56
CA PHE A 39 3.83 -16.07 15.59
C PHE A 39 4.97 -15.23 16.17
N TYR A 40 5.45 -15.64 17.36
CA TYR A 40 6.61 -15.01 17.98
C TYR A 40 7.91 -15.63 17.48
N ILE A 41 8.92 -14.79 17.27
CA ILE A 41 10.29 -15.21 16.95
C ILE A 41 11.29 -14.41 17.76
N GLU A 42 12.49 -14.97 17.93
CA GLU A 42 13.58 -14.24 18.56
C GLU A 42 13.98 -13.00 17.75
N LYS A 43 14.28 -11.91 18.46
CA LYS A 43 14.72 -10.64 17.85
C LYS A 43 16.00 -10.82 17.02
N SER A 44 16.91 -11.65 17.50
CA SER A 44 18.17 -12.02 16.82
C SER A 44 17.89 -12.67 15.47
N LEU A 45 16.94 -13.62 15.43
CA LEU A 45 16.56 -14.35 14.22
C LEU A 45 15.87 -13.43 13.21
N LEU A 46 14.95 -12.56 13.65
CA LEU A 46 14.30 -11.58 12.78
C LEU A 46 15.32 -10.65 12.10
N LYS A 47 16.35 -10.21 12.82
CA LYS A 47 17.43 -9.38 12.24
C LYS A 47 18.17 -10.13 11.13
N LYS A 48 18.56 -11.39 11.37
CA LYS A 48 19.21 -12.23 10.37
C LYS A 48 18.32 -12.47 9.14
N LEU A 49 17.03 -12.72 9.36
CA LEU A 49 16.06 -12.91 8.30
C LEU A 49 15.90 -11.67 7.42
N LYS A 50 15.81 -10.48 8.02
CA LYS A 50 15.78 -9.19 7.31
C LYS A 50 17.04 -8.96 6.48
N GLN A 51 18.21 -9.24 7.05
CA GLN A 51 19.48 -9.10 6.32
C GLN A 51 19.54 -10.05 5.12
N LYS A 52 19.11 -11.31 5.29
CA LYS A 52 19.05 -12.28 4.20
C LYS A 52 18.10 -11.85 3.08
N ALA A 53 16.94 -11.30 3.45
CA ALA A 53 15.97 -10.74 2.50
C ALA A 53 16.58 -9.61 1.66
N LEU A 54 17.28 -8.69 2.32
CA LEU A 54 17.95 -7.56 1.67
C LEU A 54 19.07 -8.03 0.72
N ASN A 55 19.92 -8.97 1.17
CA ASN A 55 21.04 -9.45 0.38
C ASN A 55 20.61 -10.20 -0.89
N ASN A 56 19.46 -10.86 -0.85
CA ASN A 56 18.95 -11.68 -1.95
C ASN A 56 17.93 -10.94 -2.82
N ASP A 57 17.64 -9.67 -2.52
CA ASP A 57 16.58 -8.86 -3.17
C ASP A 57 15.22 -9.59 -3.22
N VAL A 58 14.84 -10.21 -2.12
CA VAL A 58 13.57 -10.93 -1.98
C VAL A 58 12.81 -10.49 -0.74
N SER A 59 11.50 -10.67 -0.77
CA SER A 59 10.66 -10.40 0.41
C SER A 59 10.93 -11.40 1.54
N ILE A 60 10.66 -10.97 2.78
CA ILE A 60 10.68 -11.89 3.94
C ILE A 60 9.61 -12.98 3.78
N LYS A 61 8.44 -12.65 3.20
CA LYS A 61 7.34 -13.58 2.94
C LYS A 61 7.81 -14.75 2.07
N SER A 62 8.48 -14.48 0.96
CA SER A 62 8.96 -15.55 0.06
C SER A 62 10.00 -16.44 0.72
N ILE A 63 10.91 -15.89 1.54
CA ILE A 63 11.86 -16.73 2.30
C ILE A 63 11.14 -17.68 3.25
N ILE A 64 10.13 -17.18 3.99
CA ILE A 64 9.37 -17.99 4.95
C ILE A 64 8.57 -19.07 4.22
N ILE A 65 7.83 -18.71 3.18
CA ILE A 65 7.03 -19.67 2.39
C ILE A 65 7.92 -20.75 1.79
N ASN A 66 9.04 -20.36 1.15
CA ASN A 66 9.97 -21.33 0.57
C ASN A 66 10.56 -22.28 1.63
N ALA A 67 10.87 -21.77 2.82
CA ALA A 67 11.36 -22.61 3.91
C ALA A 67 10.30 -23.61 4.39
N ILE A 68 9.04 -23.18 4.49
CA ILE A 68 7.90 -24.02 4.84
C ILE A 68 7.68 -25.08 3.75
N GLU A 69 7.61 -24.70 2.48
CA GLU A 69 7.44 -25.65 1.36
C GLU A 69 8.57 -26.69 1.31
N ASN A 70 9.82 -26.25 1.49
CA ASN A 70 10.97 -27.15 1.49
C ASN A 70 10.92 -28.15 2.66
N SER A 71 10.31 -27.78 3.80
CA SER A 71 10.13 -28.70 4.92
C SER A 71 9.20 -29.87 4.60
N PHE A 72 8.31 -29.72 3.61
CA PHE A 72 7.41 -30.78 3.15
C PHE A 72 7.97 -31.61 1.98
N LYS A 73 9.00 -31.12 1.29
CA LYS A 73 9.60 -31.80 0.12
C LYS A 73 10.67 -32.85 0.49
N ALA A 74 11.12 -32.88 1.75
CA ALA A 74 12.21 -33.75 2.20
C ALA A 74 11.74 -35.15 2.68
N ASN A 75 10.66 -35.69 2.11
CA ASN A 75 10.20 -37.07 2.31
C ASN A 75 10.22 -37.84 1.00
#